data_AF-A0A533VT02-F1
#
_entry.id   AF-A0A533VT02-F1
#
_cell.length_a   1.000
_cell.length_b   1.000
_cell.length_c   1.000
_cell.angle_alpha   90.00
_cell.angle_beta   90.00
_cell.angle_gamma   90.00
#
_symmetry.space_group_name_H-M   'P 1'
#
loop_
_entity.id
_entity.type
_entity.pdbx_description
1 polymer ?
#
loop_
_entity_poly.entity_id
_entity_poly.type
_entity_poly.pdbx_seq_one_letter_code
_entity_poly.pdbx_strand_id
1 'polypeptide(L)'
;MRGWTSLRPAFKPIVIYLITASLWSLFGLLSPTTPLHYKEYSLPVIAVEVGGHLSFGFLAGVFTFDPVLALVCTGESLLIDADHLASALNFPVLPRLAHSVFFALFTGVIISYALRREKRPDFRFLLVTIGGVLSHLSYDVLAGNGQFPILSPFYLGSFSFPYLSWVELEVGACLANLGVAISSTSNLQTACLWRSR
;
A
#
# COMPACT_ATOMS: atom_id res chain seq x y z
N MET A 1 14.54 25.83 -9.53
CA MET A 1 13.70 25.29 -8.45
C MET A 1 12.30 24.89 -8.98
N ARG A 2 12.22 23.81 -9.77
CA ARG A 2 10.95 23.27 -10.37
C ARG A 2 10.53 21.91 -9.76
N GLY A 3 11.24 21.40 -8.75
CA GLY A 3 11.07 20.03 -8.26
C GLY A 3 9.78 19.78 -7.49
N TRP A 4 9.34 20.73 -6.65
CA TRP A 4 8.21 20.52 -5.73
C TRP A 4 6.83 20.53 -6.40
N THR A 5 6.66 21.21 -7.54
CA THR A 5 5.40 21.18 -8.29
C THR A 5 5.15 19.87 -9.03
N SER A 6 6.20 19.07 -9.26
CA SER A 6 6.13 17.77 -9.95
C SER A 6 5.58 16.63 -9.10
N LEU A 7 5.58 16.77 -7.77
CA LEU A 7 5.17 15.71 -6.84
C LEU A 7 3.71 15.81 -6.39
N ARG A 8 3.05 16.95 -6.68
CA ARG A 8 1.61 17.17 -6.46
C ARG A 8 0.71 16.02 -6.97
N PRO A 9 1.03 15.33 -8.07
CA PRO A 9 0.20 14.21 -8.53
C PRO A 9 0.14 13.03 -7.54
N ALA A 10 1.12 12.87 -6.64
CA ALA A 10 1.12 11.80 -5.64
C ALA A 10 0.07 12.00 -4.52
N PHE A 11 -0.38 13.24 -4.28
CA PHE A 11 -1.29 13.53 -3.18
C PHE A 11 -2.66 12.85 -3.33
N LYS A 12 -3.23 12.88 -4.54
CA LYS A 12 -4.56 12.30 -4.80
C LYS A 12 -4.65 10.78 -4.52
N PRO A 13 -3.77 9.92 -5.07
CA PRO A 13 -3.81 8.48 -4.78
C PRO A 13 -3.64 8.20 -3.29
N ILE A 14 -2.72 8.89 -2.62
CA ILE A 14 -2.46 8.76 -1.18
C ILE A 14 -3.71 9.08 -0.34
N VAL A 15 -4.45 10.13 -0.68
CA VAL A 15 -5.72 10.47 0.01
C VAL A 15 -6.79 9.41 -0.22
N ILE A 16 -6.93 8.91 -1.45
CA ILE A 16 -7.88 7.83 -1.77
C ILE A 16 -7.52 6.58 -0.96
N TYR A 17 -6.24 6.23 -0.90
CA TYR A 17 -5.73 5.10 -0.14
C TYR A 17 -6.04 5.23 1.35
N LEU A 18 -5.75 6.39 1.96
CA LEU A 18 -6.07 6.68 3.36
C LEU A 18 -7.56 6.48 3.67
N ILE A 19 -8.43 7.03 2.82
CA ILE A 19 -9.89 6.91 2.99
C ILE A 19 -10.32 5.45 2.86
N THR A 20 -9.84 4.74 1.85
CA THR A 20 -10.21 3.34 1.62
C THR A 20 -9.70 2.42 2.73
N ALA A 21 -8.46 2.58 3.22
CA ALA A 21 -7.94 1.84 4.38
C ALA A 21 -8.80 2.06 5.63
N SER A 22 -9.12 3.33 5.92
CA SER A 22 -9.97 3.70 7.05
C SER A 22 -11.36 3.07 6.94
N LEU A 23 -11.99 3.12 5.75
CA LEU A 23 -13.31 2.54 5.53
C LEU A 23 -13.29 1.01 5.54
N TRP A 24 -12.21 0.39 5.07
CA TRP A 24 -12.05 -1.06 5.04
C TRP A 24 -12.04 -1.67 6.45
N SER A 25 -11.55 -0.92 7.45
CA SER A 25 -11.61 -1.33 8.86
C SER A 25 -13.04 -1.57 9.38
N LEU A 26 -14.06 -0.99 8.74
CA LEU A 26 -15.46 -1.16 9.15
C LEU A 26 -15.97 -2.60 8.93
N PHE A 27 -15.34 -3.38 8.04
CA PHE A 27 -15.61 -4.83 7.96
C PHE A 27 -15.28 -5.54 9.29
N GLY A 28 -14.44 -4.95 10.14
CA GLY A 28 -14.08 -5.47 11.44
C GLY A 28 -15.24 -5.48 12.44
N LEU A 29 -16.31 -4.73 12.17
CA LEU A 29 -17.56 -4.81 12.95
C LEU A 29 -18.24 -6.17 12.82
N LEU A 30 -17.91 -6.97 11.80
CA LEU A 30 -18.41 -8.34 11.63
C LEU A 30 -17.74 -9.34 12.59
N SER A 31 -16.61 -8.98 13.20
CA SER A 31 -15.89 -9.78 14.20
C SER A 31 -15.34 -8.88 15.31
N PRO A 32 -16.20 -8.31 16.17
CA PRO A 32 -15.77 -7.32 17.16
C PRO A 32 -14.69 -7.85 18.11
N THR A 33 -13.65 -7.06 18.33
CA THR A 33 -12.60 -7.32 19.32
C THR A 33 -12.52 -6.19 20.34
N THR A 34 -11.88 -6.45 21.48
CA THR A 34 -11.53 -5.38 22.42
C THR A 34 -10.65 -4.35 21.69
N PRO A 35 -10.99 -3.06 21.76
CA PRO A 35 -10.19 -2.03 21.11
C PRO A 35 -8.74 -2.07 21.63
N LEU A 36 -7.78 -2.13 20.70
CA LEU A 36 -6.37 -1.97 21.02
C LEU A 36 -6.07 -0.48 21.22
N HIS A 37 -5.69 -0.11 22.43
CA HIS A 37 -5.19 1.23 22.73
C HIS A 37 -3.70 1.31 22.42
N TYR A 38 -3.33 2.14 21.45
CA TYR A 38 -1.93 2.49 21.18
C TYR A 38 -1.32 3.44 22.22
N LYS A 39 -1.80 3.42 23.46
CA LYS A 39 -1.38 4.33 24.54
C LYS A 39 0.09 4.15 24.96
N GLU A 40 0.83 3.25 24.32
CA GLU A 40 2.15 2.80 24.76
C GLU A 40 3.29 3.11 23.78
N TYR A 41 3.03 3.72 22.62
CA TYR A 41 4.13 4.07 21.73
C TYR A 41 4.92 5.27 22.26
N SER A 42 6.14 5.01 22.73
CA SER A 42 7.13 6.07 22.95
C SER A 42 7.57 6.69 21.62
N LEU A 43 7.97 7.96 21.63
CA LEU A 43 8.46 8.66 20.42
C LEU A 43 9.53 7.86 19.64
N PRO A 44 10.51 7.20 20.29
CA PRO A 44 11.46 6.35 19.59
C PRO A 44 10.82 5.18 18.84
N VAL A 45 9.80 4.54 19.42
CA VAL A 45 9.13 3.41 18.76
C VAL A 45 8.35 3.89 17.55
N ILE A 46 7.61 5.01 17.66
CA ILE A 46 6.92 5.61 16.50
C ILE A 46 7.90 5.95 15.39
N ALA A 47 9.07 6.50 15.73
CA ALA A 47 10.09 6.84 14.74
C ALA A 47 10.63 5.61 14.00
N VAL A 48 10.78 4.48 14.71
CA VAL A 48 11.21 3.21 14.11
C VAL A 48 10.12 2.65 13.20
N GLU A 49 8.86 2.58 13.66
CA GLU A 49 7.73 2.09 12.84
C GLU A 49 7.54 2.93 11.57
N VAL A 50 7.41 4.25 11.73
CA VAL A 50 7.23 5.17 10.59
C VAL A 50 8.44 5.13 9.67
N GLY A 51 9.66 5.17 10.23
CA GLY A 51 10.90 5.12 9.45
C GLY A 51 11.05 3.82 8.68
N GLY A 52 10.65 2.70 9.27
CA GLY A 52 10.65 1.38 8.67
C GLY A 52 9.73 1.28 7.46
N HIS A 53 8.44 1.59 7.64
CA HIS A 53 7.48 1.57 6.54
C HIS A 53 7.84 2.53 5.41
N LEU A 54 8.35 3.73 5.74
CA LEU A 54 8.83 4.68 4.74
C LEU A 54 10.04 4.13 3.96
N SER A 55 11.00 3.50 4.65
CA SER A 55 12.22 2.99 4.02
C SER A 55 11.92 1.81 3.09
N PHE A 56 11.09 0.87 3.55
CA PHE A 56 10.65 -0.29 2.78
C PHE A 56 9.82 0.16 1.57
N GLY A 57 8.78 0.98 1.78
CA GLY A 57 7.94 1.45 0.68
C GLY A 57 8.71 2.27 -0.36
N PHE A 58 9.72 3.04 0.08
CA PHE A 58 10.60 3.75 -0.84
C PHE A 58 11.50 2.80 -1.64
N LEU A 59 12.10 1.80 -0.98
CA LEU A 59 12.94 0.79 -1.63
C LEU A 59 12.16 0.01 -2.70
N ALA A 60 10.94 -0.44 -2.39
CA ALA A 60 10.07 -1.07 -3.37
C ALA A 60 9.69 -0.09 -4.50
N GLY A 61 9.33 1.14 -4.13
CA GLY A 61 8.83 2.16 -5.06
C GLY A 61 9.84 2.67 -6.08
N VAL A 62 11.15 2.69 -5.77
CA VAL A 62 12.17 3.18 -6.71
C VAL A 62 12.26 2.35 -8.00
N PHE A 63 11.84 1.08 -7.97
CA PHE A 63 11.80 0.22 -9.15
C PHE A 63 10.73 0.60 -10.19
N THR A 64 9.82 1.52 -9.86
CA THR A 64 8.94 2.15 -10.84
C THR A 64 9.71 3.08 -11.80
N PHE A 65 10.88 3.57 -11.38
CA PHE A 65 11.65 4.64 -12.02
C PHE A 65 10.85 5.94 -12.24
N ASP A 66 9.75 6.13 -11.50
CA ASP A 66 8.93 7.34 -11.51
C ASP A 66 8.87 7.89 -10.07
N PRO A 67 9.43 9.09 -9.79
CA PRO A 67 9.47 9.64 -8.44
C PRO A 67 8.07 9.89 -7.86
N VAL A 68 7.04 10.10 -8.69
CA VAL A 68 5.66 10.22 -8.22
C VAL A 68 5.16 8.87 -7.74
N LEU A 69 5.34 7.80 -8.53
CA LEU A 69 4.87 6.46 -8.17
C LEU A 69 5.66 5.88 -6.99
N ALA A 70 6.96 6.18 -6.89
CA ALA A 70 7.77 5.82 -5.73
C ALA A 70 7.22 6.46 -4.44
N LEU A 71 6.84 7.75 -4.48
CA LEU A 71 6.21 8.42 -3.34
C LEU A 71 4.83 7.85 -3.00
N VAL A 72 4.06 7.43 -4.02
CA VAL A 72 2.79 6.77 -3.79
C VAL A 72 3.00 5.43 -3.09
N CYS A 73 3.90 4.57 -3.58
CA CYS A 73 4.27 3.31 -2.92
C CYS A 73 4.70 3.53 -1.46
N THR A 74 5.54 4.55 -1.22
CA THR A 74 6.03 4.94 0.10
C THR A 74 4.91 5.44 1.02
N GLY A 75 3.97 6.21 0.49
CA GLY A 75 2.82 6.70 1.25
C GLY A 75 1.84 5.58 1.59
N GLU A 76 1.59 4.67 0.64
CA GLU A 76 0.68 3.54 0.80
C GLU A 76 1.22 2.50 1.79
N SER A 77 2.54 2.27 1.81
CA SER A 77 3.18 1.39 2.80
C SER A 77 3.07 1.93 4.23
N LEU A 78 3.00 3.24 4.41
CA LEU A 78 2.80 3.85 5.74
C LEU A 78 1.32 3.92 6.13
N LEU A 79 0.44 4.27 5.18
CA LEU A 79 -0.95 4.65 5.49
C LEU A 79 -1.92 3.48 5.61
N ILE A 80 -1.50 2.25 5.33
CA ILE A 80 -2.36 1.07 5.48
C ILE A 80 -2.80 0.90 6.94
N ASP A 81 -1.95 1.29 7.89
CA ASP A 81 -2.24 1.34 9.34
C ASP A 81 -3.34 2.32 9.72
N ALA A 82 -3.81 3.15 8.80
CA ALA A 82 -5.01 3.95 9.05
C ALA A 82 -6.24 3.08 9.33
N ASP A 83 -6.22 1.79 8.94
CA ASP A 83 -7.26 0.82 9.30
C ASP A 83 -7.36 0.56 10.81
N HIS A 84 -6.33 0.92 11.58
CA HIS A 84 -6.33 0.86 13.03
C HIS A 84 -7.04 2.03 13.72
N LEU A 85 -7.30 3.12 12.99
CA LEU A 85 -7.86 4.35 13.55
C LEU A 85 -9.20 4.11 14.26
N ALA A 86 -10.06 3.26 13.70
CA ALA A 86 -11.34 2.93 14.32
C ALA A 86 -11.15 2.24 15.69
N SER A 87 -10.24 1.26 15.78
CA SER A 87 -9.88 0.64 17.06
C SER A 87 -9.27 1.66 18.03
N ALA A 88 -8.38 2.53 17.55
CA ALA A 88 -7.78 3.59 18.37
C ALA A 88 -8.81 4.58 18.94
N LEU A 89 -9.92 4.81 18.21
CA LEU A 89 -11.06 5.62 18.64
C LEU A 89 -12.05 4.88 19.55
N ASN A 90 -11.71 3.68 20.03
CA ASN A 90 -12.55 2.80 20.87
C ASN A 90 -13.71 2.11 20.16
N PHE A 91 -13.70 2.01 18.83
CA PHE A 91 -14.66 1.15 18.15
C PHE A 91 -14.25 -0.32 18.28
N PRO A 92 -15.20 -1.25 18.52
CA PRO A 92 -14.90 -2.66 18.67
C PRO A 92 -14.78 -3.31 17.28
N VAL A 93 -13.71 -2.97 16.56
CA VAL A 93 -13.41 -3.52 15.22
C VAL A 93 -12.20 -4.43 15.31
N LEU A 94 -12.23 -5.55 14.56
CA LEU A 94 -11.04 -6.34 14.31
C LEU A 94 -10.00 -5.47 13.56
N PRO A 95 -8.77 -5.28 14.10
CA PRO A 95 -7.74 -4.47 13.45
C PRO A 95 -7.09 -5.20 12.26
N ARG A 96 -6.25 -4.48 11.50
CA ARG A 96 -5.42 -5.00 10.39
C ARG A 96 -6.15 -5.51 9.16
N LEU A 97 -7.45 -5.22 9.00
CA LEU A 97 -8.19 -5.74 7.85
C LEU A 97 -7.68 -5.25 6.49
N ALA A 98 -7.03 -4.09 6.42
CA ALA A 98 -6.42 -3.58 5.21
C ALA A 98 -5.14 -4.35 4.83
N HIS A 99 -4.57 -5.14 5.74
CA HIS A 99 -3.42 -6.01 5.50
C HIS A 99 -3.82 -7.28 4.72
N SER A 100 -4.54 -7.09 3.61
CA SER A 100 -5.15 -8.17 2.84
C SER A 100 -4.95 -8.00 1.35
N VAL A 101 -4.91 -9.14 0.63
CA VAL A 101 -4.76 -9.15 -0.82
C VAL A 101 -5.97 -8.50 -1.49
N PHE A 102 -7.18 -8.71 -0.95
CA PHE A 102 -8.38 -8.11 -1.52
C PHE A 102 -8.43 -6.61 -1.29
N PHE A 103 -7.94 -6.09 -0.16
CA PHE A 103 -7.78 -4.65 0.02
C PHE A 103 -6.82 -4.07 -1.03
N ALA A 104 -5.65 -4.68 -1.21
CA ALA A 104 -4.67 -4.22 -2.20
C ALA A 104 -5.26 -4.15 -3.62
N LEU A 105 -5.96 -5.21 -4.03
CA LEU A 105 -6.61 -5.26 -5.35
C LEU A 105 -7.74 -4.24 -5.47
N PHE A 106 -8.63 -4.18 -4.48
CA PHE A 106 -9.78 -3.28 -4.48
C PHE A 106 -9.36 -1.82 -4.54
N THR A 107 -8.47 -1.41 -3.63
CA THR A 107 -7.98 -0.04 -3.54
C THR A 107 -7.16 0.34 -4.76
N GLY A 108 -6.28 -0.56 -5.23
CA GLY A 108 -5.50 -0.34 -6.45
C GLY A 108 -6.41 -0.08 -7.67
N VAL A 109 -7.48 -0.87 -7.83
CA VAL A 109 -8.49 -0.65 -8.88
C VAL A 109 -9.20 0.70 -8.69
N ILE A 110 -9.63 1.05 -7.47
CA ILE A 110 -10.28 2.34 -7.20
C ILE A 110 -9.37 3.49 -7.62
N ILE A 111 -8.10 3.47 -7.21
CA ILE A 111 -7.14 4.52 -7.55
C ILE A 111 -6.92 4.59 -9.06
N SER A 112 -6.73 3.44 -9.73
CA SER A 112 -6.59 3.37 -11.19
C SER A 112 -7.77 3.99 -11.95
N TYR A 113 -9.00 3.79 -11.47
CA TYR A 113 -10.21 4.36 -12.09
C TYR A 113 -10.45 5.83 -11.70
N ALA A 114 -10.14 6.22 -10.47
CA ALA A 114 -10.32 7.58 -9.97
C ALA A 114 -9.34 8.57 -10.63
N LEU A 115 -8.13 8.11 -10.96
CA LEU A 115 -7.08 8.93 -11.57
C LEU A 115 -6.95 8.77 -13.08
N ARG A 116 -7.94 8.14 -13.73
CA ARG A 116 -7.97 7.99 -15.19
C ARG A 116 -7.81 9.35 -15.87
N ARG A 117 -6.80 9.49 -16.74
CA ARG A 117 -6.58 10.71 -17.53
C ARG A 117 -7.48 10.75 -18.78
N GLU A 118 -7.94 9.59 -19.25
CA GLU A 118 -8.86 9.43 -20.38
C GLU A 118 -9.97 8.41 -20.01
N LYS A 119 -10.65 7.81 -21.00
CA LYS A 119 -11.55 6.66 -20.78
C LYS A 119 -10.83 5.36 -20.39
N ARG A 120 -9.51 5.41 -20.15
CA ARG A 120 -8.69 4.25 -19.75
C ARG A 120 -8.13 4.43 -18.34
N PRO A 121 -8.37 3.47 -17.44
CA PRO A 121 -7.76 3.48 -16.10
C PRO A 121 -6.24 3.31 -16.20
N ASP A 122 -5.51 3.89 -15.24
CA ASP A 122 -4.07 3.74 -15.14
C ASP A 122 -3.71 2.60 -14.18
N PHE A 123 -3.57 1.39 -14.72
CA PHE A 123 -3.29 0.17 -13.94
C PHE A 123 -1.88 0.11 -13.36
N ARG A 124 -1.03 1.12 -13.60
CA ARG A 124 0.23 1.24 -12.87
C ARG A 124 -0.01 1.40 -11.37
N PHE A 125 -1.06 2.13 -10.99
CA PHE A 125 -1.46 2.27 -9.58
C PHE A 125 -1.84 0.95 -8.93
N LEU A 126 -2.45 0.01 -9.65
CA LEU A 126 -2.73 -1.32 -9.10
C LEU A 126 -1.46 -2.04 -8.66
N LEU A 127 -0.42 -2.06 -9.51
CA LEU A 127 0.85 -2.70 -9.18
C LEU A 127 1.61 -1.94 -8.08
N VAL A 128 1.56 -0.60 -8.10
CA VAL A 128 2.12 0.23 -7.01
C VAL A 128 1.46 -0.09 -5.68
N THR A 129 0.13 -0.22 -5.64
CA THR A 129 -0.62 -0.55 -4.43
C THR A 129 -0.35 -1.96 -3.92
N ILE A 130 -0.23 -2.95 -4.82
CA ILE A 130 0.24 -4.29 -4.43
C ILE A 130 1.64 -4.19 -3.82
N GLY A 131 2.54 -3.42 -4.44
CA GLY A 131 3.88 -3.19 -3.92
C GLY A 131 3.89 -2.53 -2.54
N GLY A 132 3.09 -1.47 -2.34
CA GLY A 132 2.98 -0.76 -1.07
C GLY A 132 2.48 -1.65 0.06
N VAL A 133 1.44 -2.46 -0.20
CA VAL A 133 0.92 -3.44 0.78
C VAL A 133 1.98 -4.49 1.09
N LEU A 134 2.58 -5.14 0.09
CA LEU A 134 3.61 -6.16 0.31
C LEU A 134 4.81 -5.62 1.10
N SER A 135 5.24 -4.40 0.80
CA SER A 135 6.36 -3.75 1.48
C SER A 135 6.03 -3.38 2.94
N HIS A 136 4.78 -2.99 3.21
CA HIS A 136 4.30 -2.83 4.57
C HIS A 136 4.32 -4.16 5.35
N LEU A 137 3.70 -5.22 4.78
CA LEU A 137 3.68 -6.54 5.41
C LEU A 137 5.09 -7.07 5.66
N SER A 138 6.01 -6.79 4.73
CA SER A 138 7.42 -7.14 4.87
C SER A 138 8.04 -6.52 6.12
N TYR A 139 7.91 -5.19 6.27
CA TYR A 139 8.45 -4.51 7.44
C TYR A 139 7.79 -5.00 8.73
N ASP A 140 6.48 -5.21 8.75
CA ASP A 140 5.78 -5.78 9.90
C ASP A 140 6.33 -7.15 10.30
N VAL A 141 6.60 -8.04 9.33
CA VAL A 141 7.23 -9.35 9.61
C VAL A 141 8.64 -9.16 10.17
N LEU A 142 9.44 -8.24 9.60
CA LEU A 142 10.77 -7.92 10.10
C LEU A 142 10.75 -7.39 11.54
N ALA A 143 9.76 -6.56 11.87
CA ALA A 143 9.52 -6.01 13.20
C ALA A 143 8.93 -7.04 14.20
N GLY A 144 8.60 -8.25 13.73
CA GLY A 144 8.11 -9.36 14.55
C GLY A 144 6.58 -9.48 14.60
N ASN A 145 5.86 -8.74 13.75
CA ASN A 145 4.39 -8.67 13.70
C ASN A 145 3.78 -9.35 12.45
N GLY A 146 4.11 -10.61 12.23
CA GLY A 146 3.70 -11.38 11.03
C GLY A 146 2.31 -12.03 11.05
N GLN A 147 1.28 -11.41 11.66
CA GLN A 147 -0.08 -11.98 11.76
C GLN A 147 -1.11 -11.15 10.99
N PHE A 148 -1.52 -11.60 9.81
CA PHE A 148 -2.36 -10.78 8.94
C PHE A 148 -3.64 -11.48 8.52
N PRO A 149 -4.79 -10.80 8.49
CA PRO A 149 -6.03 -11.31 7.89
C PRO A 149 -5.97 -11.19 6.36
N ILE A 150 -5.05 -11.94 5.73
CA ILE A 150 -4.71 -11.83 4.29
C ILE A 150 -5.93 -11.93 3.36
N LEU A 151 -6.97 -12.65 3.79
CA LEU A 151 -8.20 -12.92 3.03
C LEU A 151 -9.39 -12.04 3.44
N SER A 152 -9.17 -11.00 4.25
CA SER A 152 -10.20 -9.99 4.57
C SER A 152 -10.74 -9.34 3.29
N PRO A 153 -12.06 -9.09 3.19
CA PRO A 153 -13.08 -9.21 4.24
C PRO A 153 -13.83 -10.55 4.19
N PHE A 154 -13.46 -11.46 3.28
CA PHE A 154 -14.17 -12.73 3.08
C PHE A 154 -13.81 -13.78 4.13
N TYR A 155 -12.60 -13.70 4.67
CA TYR A 155 -12.16 -14.50 5.81
C TYR A 155 -11.34 -13.63 6.76
N LEU A 156 -11.82 -13.51 8.00
CA LEU A 156 -11.26 -12.60 9.01
C LEU A 156 -10.19 -13.24 9.91
N GLY A 157 -9.92 -14.54 9.72
CA GLY A 157 -8.84 -15.22 10.45
C GLY A 157 -7.46 -14.76 9.99
N SER A 158 -6.52 -14.70 10.94
CA SER A 158 -5.13 -14.31 10.66
C SER A 158 -4.29 -15.49 10.19
N PHE A 159 -3.38 -15.22 9.27
CA PHE A 159 -2.33 -16.13 8.83
C PHE A 159 -1.00 -15.70 9.44
N SER A 160 -0.21 -16.68 9.87
CA SER A 160 1.11 -16.47 10.45
C SER A 160 2.19 -16.54 9.37
N PHE A 161 3.01 -15.51 9.32
CA PHE A 161 4.16 -15.41 8.43
C PHE A 161 5.45 -15.63 9.25
N PRO A 162 6.31 -16.57 8.86
CA PRO A 162 7.58 -16.81 9.54
C PRO A 162 8.52 -15.62 9.35
N TYR A 163 9.44 -15.38 10.29
CA TYR A 163 10.34 -14.22 10.24
C TYR A 163 11.02 -14.03 8.87
N LEU A 164 11.55 -15.10 8.25
CA LEU A 164 12.27 -14.96 6.98
C LEU A 164 11.40 -14.49 5.80
N SER A 165 10.07 -14.52 5.91
CA SER A 165 9.20 -14.13 4.80
C SER A 165 9.17 -12.64 4.51
N TRP A 166 9.74 -11.79 5.37
CA TRP A 166 9.92 -10.38 5.04
C TRP A 166 10.72 -10.21 3.73
N VAL A 167 11.73 -11.06 3.49
CA VAL A 167 12.55 -10.98 2.27
C VAL A 167 11.72 -11.28 1.03
N GLU A 168 10.89 -12.32 1.08
CA GLU A 168 10.06 -12.72 -0.05
C GLU A 168 8.97 -11.68 -0.34
N LEU A 169 8.39 -11.09 0.70
CA LEU A 169 7.41 -10.01 0.58
C LEU A 169 8.02 -8.76 -0.04
N GLU A 170 9.20 -8.32 0.42
CA GLU A 170 9.88 -7.14 -0.14
C GLU A 170 10.37 -7.36 -1.58
N VAL A 171 10.88 -8.55 -1.89
CA VAL A 171 11.21 -8.91 -3.27
C VAL A 171 9.96 -8.89 -4.15
N GLY A 172 8.83 -9.42 -3.67
CA GLY A 172 7.54 -9.33 -4.35
C GLY A 172 7.11 -7.88 -4.59
N ALA A 173 7.30 -7.01 -3.61
CA ALA A 173 7.01 -5.58 -3.71
C ALA A 173 7.87 -4.88 -4.78
N CYS A 174 9.17 -5.17 -4.80
CA CYS A 174 10.10 -4.67 -5.81
C CYS A 174 9.72 -5.16 -7.22
N LEU A 175 9.37 -6.44 -7.36
CA LEU A 175 8.97 -7.03 -8.64
C LEU A 175 7.66 -6.44 -9.18
N ALA A 176 6.68 -6.19 -8.30
CA ALA A 176 5.43 -5.52 -8.68
C ALA A 176 5.71 -4.13 -9.27
N ASN A 177 6.56 -3.33 -8.60
CA ASN A 177 6.97 -2.02 -9.05
C ASN A 177 7.86 -2.05 -10.31
N LEU A 178 8.70 -3.07 -10.49
CA LEU A 178 9.43 -3.29 -11.74
C LEU A 178 8.47 -3.57 -12.91
N GLY A 179 7.38 -4.29 -12.67
CA GLY A 179 6.31 -4.52 -13.66
C GLY A 179 5.69 -3.21 -14.17
N VAL A 180 5.61 -2.17 -13.34
CA VAL A 180 5.18 -0.81 -13.74
C VAL A 180 6.13 -0.20 -14.77
N ALA A 181 7.44 -0.34 -14.56
CA ALA A 181 8.45 0.19 -15.49
C ALA A 181 8.42 -0.54 -16.84
N ILE A 182 8.27 -1.87 -16.82
CA ILE A 182 8.18 -2.70 -18.03
C ILE A 182 6.91 -2.37 -18.84
N SER A 183 5.76 -2.21 -18.16
CA SER A 183 4.50 -1.84 -18.84
C SER A 183 4.50 -0.41 -19.38
N SER A 184 5.29 0.50 -18.79
CA SER A 184 5.42 1.88 -19.27
C SER A 184 6.27 1.97 -20.55
N THR A 185 7.30 1.12 -20.67
CA THR A 185 8.20 1.11 -21.83
C THR A 185 7.59 0.46 -23.06
N SER A 186 6.81 -0.61 -22.91
CA SER A 186 6.11 -1.27 -24.02
C SER A 186 5.07 -0.37 -24.70
N ASN A 187 4.39 0.48 -23.92
CA ASN A 187 3.43 1.45 -24.45
C ASN A 187 4.10 2.54 -25.31
N LEU A 188 5.31 2.97 -24.97
CA LEU A 188 6.07 3.96 -25.75
C LEU A 188 6.52 3.39 -27.10
N GLN A 189 7.01 2.14 -27.13
CA GLN A 189 7.41 1.48 -28.38
C GLN A 189 6.23 1.32 -29.35
N THR A 190 5.06 0.94 -28.81
CA THR A 190 3.84 0.78 -29.61
C THR A 190 3.35 2.12 -30.16
N ALA A 191 3.41 3.20 -29.38
CA ALA A 191 3.01 4.54 -29.83
C ALA A 191 3.93 5.11 -30.93
N CYS A 192 5.24 4.83 -30.88
CA CYS A 192 6.18 5.23 -31.93
C CYS A 192 5.94 4.48 -33.25
N LEU A 193 5.63 3.18 -33.19
CA LEU A 193 5.35 2.35 -34.37
C LEU A 193 4.07 2.77 -35.13
N TRP A 194 3.10 3.34 -34.44
CA TRP A 194 1.85 3.84 -35.06
C TRP A 194 1.96 5.25 -35.64
N ARG A 195 2.96 6.04 -35.24
CA ARG A 195 3.22 7.37 -35.82
C ARG A 195 4.13 7.35 -37.05
N SER A 196 4.74 6.21 -37.35
CA SER A 196 5.62 6.03 -38.52
C SER A 196 4.92 5.32 -39.70
N ARG A 197 3.60 5.20 -39.68
CA ARG A 197 2.75 4.75 -40.80
C ARG A 197 1.76 5.85 -41.15
#